data_AF-A0A2H0NKC3-F1
#
_entry.id   AF-A0A2H0NKC3-F1
#
_cell.length_a   1.000
_cell.length_b   1.000
_cell.length_c   1.000
_cell.angle_alpha   90.00
_cell.angle_beta   90.00
_cell.angle_gamma   90.00
#
_symmetry.space_group_name_H-M   'P 1'
#
loop_
_entity.id
_entity.type
_entity.pdbx_description
1 polymer ?
#
loop_
_entity_poly.entity_id
_entity_poly.type
_entity_poly.pdbx_seq_one_letter_code
_entity_poly.pdbx_strand_id
1 'polypeptide(L)'
;MKPGRNDPCPCGSGKKYKQCCLKTEQVQPEDDFLWRRIRRAIEGSPAQLLNFGSSHFGQEALLEAWDEFMPFDDEPFAPDTPHMPIFMPWFFYDWVPAPLETSVKREALDGRTLARAYLDKKGRHLDPLRVRYMEQCCIAPFSFYDVLSVRPGTGFTLRDIFTGEDTEVTEHSGSQQTQVGDIMFAKLARIDQVTMLEACAPVMFPPTEKSAILDLRKKINRRKLPLTPELLKEYIYEMLGIYHDITARLLNPAMPQLQNTDGDPLLLHKLIYDLACSPREALDALRQLNLTEDDESILTGAEFDPAGDLCKIEFTWEKPCNKKHKNWNNTILGHLRIEGATLTAEVNSENRAQKFKKLMEELLPGKARYKTTVIESPQAMFAQLKKEEGSAQAKQRQKEQDELNNQPEVQVQIAEYLRQYYRDWINQKIPILKNKTPLQAVKTQDGKEMVEALLMEFEQRGKQNTPPLDPAIIAELQERLGLS
;
A
#
# COMPACT_ATOMS: atom_id res chain seq x y z
N MET A 1 -41.73 -26.76 15.55
CA MET A 1 -42.73 -27.00 14.48
C MET A 1 -42.36 -26.17 13.26
N LYS A 2 -42.31 -26.76 12.07
CA LYS A 2 -42.13 -25.98 10.83
C LYS A 2 -43.45 -25.22 10.54
N PRO A 3 -43.42 -23.89 10.31
CA PRO A 3 -44.64 -23.12 10.04
C PRO A 3 -45.29 -23.60 8.73
N GLY A 4 -46.61 -23.77 8.75
CA GLY A 4 -47.39 -24.08 7.56
C GLY A 4 -47.38 -22.92 6.57
N ARG A 5 -47.50 -23.21 5.26
CA ARG A 5 -47.40 -22.19 4.18
C ARG A 5 -48.34 -20.97 4.37
N ASN A 6 -49.46 -21.14 5.06
CA ASN A 6 -50.44 -20.07 5.28
C ASN A 6 -50.34 -19.43 6.69
N ASP A 7 -49.44 -19.90 7.55
CA ASP A 7 -49.29 -19.41 8.91
C ASP A 7 -48.67 -17.99 8.93
N PRO A 8 -48.87 -17.21 10.00
CA PRO A 8 -48.14 -15.97 10.21
C PRO A 8 -46.64 -16.21 10.14
N CYS A 9 -45.93 -15.40 9.35
CA CYS A 9 -44.51 -15.59 9.12
C CYS A 9 -43.70 -15.35 10.41
N PRO A 10 -42.79 -16.27 10.80
CA PRO A 10 -42.06 -16.19 12.07
C PRO A 10 -41.07 -15.02 12.16
N CYS A 11 -40.83 -14.30 11.07
CA CYS A 11 -39.97 -13.10 11.03
C CYS A 11 -40.66 -11.82 11.55
N GLY A 12 -41.90 -11.91 12.06
CA GLY A 12 -42.64 -10.78 12.61
C GLY A 12 -43.21 -9.81 11.57
N SER A 13 -43.24 -10.19 10.28
CA SER A 13 -43.70 -9.30 9.19
C SER A 13 -45.21 -9.14 9.08
N GLY A 14 -46.00 -9.91 9.82
CA GLY A 14 -47.47 -9.94 9.72
C GLY A 14 -48.03 -10.57 8.43
N LYS A 15 -47.19 -10.97 7.47
CA LYS A 15 -47.60 -11.62 6.21
C LYS A 15 -47.69 -13.14 6.37
N LYS A 16 -48.46 -13.81 5.49
CA LYS A 16 -48.47 -15.28 5.38
C LYS A 16 -47.08 -15.79 4.99
N TYR A 17 -46.61 -16.88 5.59
CA TYR A 17 -45.25 -17.43 5.35
C TYR A 17 -44.94 -17.61 3.86
N LYS A 18 -45.89 -18.11 3.05
CA LYS A 18 -45.74 -18.24 1.58
C LYS A 18 -45.56 -16.94 0.79
N GLN A 19 -45.94 -15.79 1.34
CA GLN A 19 -45.82 -14.48 0.71
C GLN A 19 -44.68 -13.65 1.33
N CYS A 20 -43.88 -14.26 2.19
CA CYS A 20 -42.76 -13.63 2.88
C CYS A 20 -41.54 -14.56 2.81
N CYS A 21 -41.04 -15.06 3.95
CA CYS A 21 -39.80 -15.82 4.02
C CYS A 21 -39.76 -17.03 3.08
N LEU A 22 -40.88 -17.73 2.82
CA LEU A 22 -40.86 -18.88 1.91
C LEU A 22 -40.50 -18.50 0.46
N LYS A 23 -40.93 -17.34 -0.03
CA LYS A 23 -40.58 -16.86 -1.38
C LYS A 23 -39.12 -16.41 -1.46
N THR A 24 -38.60 -15.87 -0.36
CA THR A 24 -37.21 -15.44 -0.23
C THR A 24 -36.28 -16.65 -0.10
N GLU A 25 -36.65 -17.64 0.71
CA GLU A 25 -35.95 -18.93 0.90
C GLU A 25 -35.92 -19.77 -0.38
N GLN A 26 -36.93 -19.67 -1.25
CA GLN A 26 -36.98 -20.42 -2.52
C GLN A 26 -36.15 -19.77 -3.65
N VAL A 27 -35.72 -18.52 -3.50
CA VAL A 27 -35.08 -17.74 -4.57
C VAL A 27 -33.64 -17.35 -4.21
N GLN A 28 -33.26 -17.41 -2.93
CA GLN A 28 -31.92 -17.05 -2.46
C GLN A 28 -31.21 -18.24 -1.82
N PRO A 29 -29.87 -18.34 -1.92
CA PRO A 29 -29.10 -19.32 -1.15
C PRO A 29 -29.44 -19.22 0.34
N GLU A 30 -29.61 -20.34 1.04
CA GLU A 30 -29.99 -20.38 2.46
C GLU A 30 -29.08 -19.51 3.35
N ASP A 31 -27.82 -19.34 2.95
CA ASP A 31 -26.80 -18.55 3.63
C ASP A 31 -27.06 -17.03 3.55
N ASP A 32 -27.53 -16.51 2.41
CA ASP A 32 -27.88 -15.08 2.26
C ASP A 32 -29.09 -14.75 3.15
N PHE A 33 -30.06 -15.66 3.26
CA PHE A 33 -31.20 -15.48 4.14
C PHE A 33 -30.80 -15.42 5.62
N LEU A 34 -29.95 -16.36 6.07
CA LEU A 34 -29.45 -16.35 7.45
C LEU A 34 -28.59 -15.11 7.72
N TRP A 35 -27.71 -14.72 6.79
CA TRP A 35 -26.90 -13.50 6.89
C TRP A 35 -27.76 -12.24 7.12
N ARG A 36 -28.84 -12.06 6.33
CA ARG A 36 -29.77 -10.93 6.49
C ARG A 36 -30.49 -10.96 7.83
N ARG A 37 -30.85 -12.15 8.32
CA ARG A 37 -31.49 -12.31 9.64
C ARG A 37 -30.53 -11.92 10.76
N ILE A 38 -29.26 -12.33 10.67
CA ILE A 38 -28.24 -11.94 11.65
C ILE A 38 -28.04 -10.42 11.60
N ARG A 39 -27.80 -9.83 10.42
CA ARG A 39 -27.69 -8.37 10.22
C ARG A 39 -28.83 -7.60 10.89
N ARG A 40 -30.07 -8.05 10.70
CA ARG A 40 -31.26 -7.42 11.29
C ARG A 40 -31.33 -7.62 12.81
N ALA A 41 -30.96 -8.80 13.32
CA ALA A 41 -30.97 -9.09 14.75
C ALA A 41 -29.95 -8.25 15.52
N ILE A 42 -28.82 -7.92 14.89
CA ILE A 42 -27.72 -7.18 15.52
C ILE A 42 -27.80 -5.66 15.28
N GLU A 43 -28.75 -5.19 14.47
CA GLU A 43 -28.95 -3.77 14.19
C GLU A 43 -29.12 -2.96 15.48
N GLY A 44 -28.40 -1.83 15.59
CA GLY A 44 -28.40 -0.99 16.78
C GLY A 44 -27.62 -1.54 17.99
N SER A 45 -26.99 -2.72 17.89
CA SER A 45 -26.19 -3.29 18.99
C SER A 45 -25.03 -2.40 19.44
N PRO A 46 -24.23 -1.78 18.54
CA PRO A 46 -23.13 -0.91 18.95
C PRO A 46 -23.55 0.23 19.87
N ALA A 47 -24.64 0.93 19.54
CA ALA A 47 -25.15 2.03 20.36
C ALA A 47 -25.65 1.54 21.74
N GLN A 48 -26.27 0.35 21.80
CA GLN A 48 -26.72 -0.23 23.06
C GLN A 48 -25.54 -0.68 23.94
N LEU A 49 -24.50 -1.25 23.33
CA LEU A 49 -23.26 -1.63 24.02
C LEU A 49 -22.53 -0.41 24.55
N LEU A 50 -22.37 0.65 23.76
CA LEU A 50 -21.79 1.93 24.20
C LEU A 50 -22.53 2.51 25.42
N ASN A 51 -23.86 2.65 25.32
CA ASN A 51 -24.67 3.19 26.41
C ASN A 51 -24.57 2.32 27.68
N PHE A 52 -24.49 1.00 27.51
CA PHE A 52 -24.24 0.09 28.62
C PHE A 52 -22.84 0.28 29.21
N GLY A 53 -21.81 0.45 28.38
CA GLY A 53 -20.43 0.72 28.80
C GLY A 53 -20.31 1.96 29.66
N SER A 54 -20.90 3.08 29.25
CA SER A 54 -20.89 4.30 30.06
C SER A 54 -21.56 4.10 31.44
N SER A 55 -22.60 3.25 31.50
CA SER A 55 -23.31 2.96 32.75
C SER A 55 -22.55 1.95 33.63
N HIS A 56 -21.96 0.92 33.01
CA HIS A 56 -21.32 -0.20 33.67
C HIS A 56 -19.89 0.12 34.09
N PHE A 57 -19.05 0.57 33.16
CA PHE A 57 -17.65 0.89 33.42
C PHE A 57 -17.44 2.34 33.87
N GLY A 58 -18.21 3.29 33.34
CA GLY A 58 -18.05 4.72 33.63
C GLY A 58 -17.88 5.55 32.36
N GLN A 59 -17.96 6.87 32.47
CA GLN A 59 -17.90 7.77 31.31
C GLN A 59 -16.52 7.80 30.64
N GLU A 60 -15.45 7.67 31.44
CA GLU A 60 -14.06 7.71 30.97
C GLU A 60 -13.57 6.37 30.35
N ALA A 61 -14.31 5.27 30.54
CA ALA A 61 -13.88 3.95 30.13
C ALA A 61 -13.59 3.81 28.62
N LEU A 62 -14.32 4.57 27.78
CA LEU A 62 -14.07 4.59 26.34
C LEU A 62 -12.75 5.28 26.01
N LEU A 63 -12.42 6.37 26.71
CA LEU A 63 -11.19 7.13 26.51
C LEU A 63 -9.99 6.33 27.04
N GLU A 64 -10.13 5.70 28.20
CA GLU A 64 -9.11 4.79 28.74
C GLU A 64 -8.81 3.63 27.78
N ALA A 65 -9.85 2.99 27.24
CA ALA A 65 -9.67 1.95 26.24
C ALA A 65 -9.03 2.47 24.95
N TRP A 66 -9.33 3.71 24.55
CA TRP A 66 -8.71 4.35 23.39
C TRP A 66 -7.21 4.59 23.61
N ASP A 67 -6.81 5.06 24.78
CA ASP A 67 -5.41 5.29 25.13
C ASP A 67 -4.62 3.96 25.12
N GLU A 68 -5.22 2.85 25.57
CA GLU A 68 -4.63 1.51 25.45
C GLU A 68 -4.57 1.01 24.00
N PHE A 69 -5.56 1.39 23.18
CA PHE A 69 -5.63 1.01 21.77
C PHE A 69 -4.62 1.80 20.91
N MET A 70 -4.33 3.06 21.24
CA MET A 70 -3.39 3.95 20.54
C MET A 70 -2.19 4.36 21.43
N PRO A 71 -1.32 3.44 21.85
CA PRO A 71 -0.32 3.72 22.89
C PRO A 71 0.85 4.62 22.47
N PHE A 72 1.04 4.92 21.18
CA PHE A 72 2.25 5.59 20.66
C PHE A 72 2.03 6.93 19.99
N ASP A 73 0.79 7.30 19.69
CA ASP A 73 0.50 8.45 18.81
C ASP A 73 0.00 9.70 19.55
N ASP A 74 -0.20 9.62 20.89
CA ASP A 74 -0.85 10.66 21.71
C ASP A 74 -2.14 11.21 21.04
N GLU A 75 -2.76 10.41 20.17
CA GLU A 75 -3.88 10.84 19.33
C GLU A 75 -5.15 10.80 20.18
N PRO A 76 -5.81 11.94 20.43
CA PRO A 76 -7.03 11.94 21.22
C PRO A 76 -8.15 11.23 20.46
N PHE A 77 -9.05 10.57 21.20
CA PHE A 77 -10.22 9.94 20.60
C PHE A 77 -11.05 10.94 19.80
N ALA A 78 -11.24 10.64 18.52
CA ALA A 78 -12.10 11.40 17.62
C ALA A 78 -13.14 10.46 16.97
N PRO A 79 -14.44 10.80 16.96
CA PRO A 79 -15.48 9.94 16.39
C PRO A 79 -15.33 9.61 14.90
N ASP A 80 -14.55 10.38 14.16
CA ASP A 80 -14.23 10.24 12.75
C ASP A 80 -12.88 9.56 12.48
N THR A 81 -12.21 9.06 13.54
CA THR A 81 -10.96 8.29 13.39
C THR A 81 -11.12 7.13 12.42
N PRO A 82 -10.15 6.89 11.51
CA PRO A 82 -10.19 5.76 10.59
C PRO A 82 -10.16 4.40 11.31
N HIS A 83 -9.73 4.36 12.57
CA HIS A 83 -9.60 3.14 13.35
C HIS A 83 -10.91 2.65 13.99
N MET A 84 -11.99 3.44 13.91
CA MET A 84 -13.30 3.13 14.51
C MET A 84 -13.82 1.71 14.19
N PRO A 85 -13.70 1.17 12.96
CA PRO A 85 -14.16 -0.18 12.62
C PRO A 85 -13.42 -1.33 13.32
N ILE A 86 -12.23 -1.07 13.87
CA ILE A 86 -11.45 -2.04 14.66
C ILE A 86 -11.59 -1.75 16.16
N PHE A 87 -11.45 -0.48 16.55
CA PHE A 87 -11.49 -0.04 17.94
C PHE A 87 -12.80 -0.46 18.63
N MET A 88 -13.94 -0.25 17.98
CA MET A 88 -15.23 -0.50 18.63
C MET A 88 -15.50 -1.98 18.91
N PRO A 89 -15.32 -2.91 17.95
CA PRO A 89 -15.40 -4.33 18.25
C PRO A 89 -14.37 -4.78 19.29
N TRP A 90 -13.14 -4.25 19.26
CA TRP A 90 -12.14 -4.57 20.28
C TRP A 90 -12.59 -4.12 21.67
N PHE A 91 -13.04 -2.87 21.83
CA PHE A 91 -13.59 -2.33 23.08
C PHE A 91 -14.78 -3.16 23.59
N PHE A 92 -15.66 -3.60 22.70
CA PHE A 92 -16.85 -4.38 23.09
C PHE A 92 -16.53 -5.81 23.51
N TYR A 93 -15.67 -6.50 22.75
CA TYR A 93 -15.56 -7.96 22.82
C TYR A 93 -14.24 -8.47 23.37
N ASP A 94 -13.21 -7.63 23.46
CA ASP A 94 -11.85 -8.06 23.80
C ASP A 94 -11.19 -7.21 24.91
N TRP A 95 -11.49 -5.91 25.02
CA TRP A 95 -10.93 -5.05 26.06
C TRP A 95 -11.47 -5.41 27.46
N VAL A 96 -10.55 -5.45 28.43
CA VAL A 96 -10.82 -5.64 29.85
C VAL A 96 -9.98 -4.61 30.61
N PRO A 97 -10.58 -3.74 31.44
CA PRO A 97 -9.84 -2.71 32.16
C PRO A 97 -8.78 -3.31 33.10
N ALA A 98 -7.59 -2.71 33.13
CA ALA A 98 -6.51 -3.13 34.03
C ALA A 98 -6.86 -2.79 35.49
N PRO A 99 -7.06 -3.77 36.40
CA PRO A 99 -7.65 -3.50 37.72
C PRO A 99 -6.86 -2.55 38.64
N LEU A 100 -5.57 -2.36 38.37
CA LEU A 100 -4.66 -1.54 39.17
C LEU A 100 -4.47 -0.12 38.63
N GLU A 101 -4.85 0.13 37.36
CA GLU A 101 -4.55 1.35 36.62
C GLU A 101 -5.77 1.76 35.78
N THR A 102 -6.91 1.96 36.43
CA THR A 102 -8.18 2.21 35.73
C THR A 102 -9.07 3.22 36.46
N SER A 103 -9.78 4.02 35.66
CA SER A 103 -10.86 4.91 36.09
C SER A 103 -12.22 4.21 36.20
N VAL A 104 -12.28 2.94 35.77
CA VAL A 104 -13.49 2.12 35.75
C VAL A 104 -14.00 1.84 37.17
N LYS A 105 -15.32 1.83 37.31
CA LYS A 105 -16.01 1.52 38.57
C LYS A 105 -15.54 0.18 39.14
N ARG A 106 -15.16 0.17 40.42
CA ARG A 106 -14.63 -1.01 41.11
C ARG A 106 -15.55 -2.22 41.05
N GLU A 107 -16.87 -2.01 41.06
CA GLU A 107 -17.87 -3.09 40.97
C GLU A 107 -17.91 -3.76 39.59
N ALA A 108 -17.36 -3.11 38.57
CA ALA A 108 -17.28 -3.62 37.21
C ALA A 108 -15.89 -4.23 36.87
N LEU A 109 -14.94 -4.23 37.81
CA LEU A 109 -13.63 -4.87 37.67
C LEU A 109 -13.70 -6.37 37.99
N ASP A 110 -14.47 -7.10 37.18
CA ASP A 110 -14.72 -8.54 37.35
C ASP A 110 -14.00 -9.42 36.32
N GLY A 111 -13.11 -8.83 35.53
CA GLY A 111 -12.32 -9.52 34.50
C GLY A 111 -13.10 -9.88 33.23
N ARG A 112 -14.34 -9.39 33.07
CA ARG A 112 -15.15 -9.63 31.87
C ARG A 112 -15.06 -8.46 30.90
N THR A 113 -15.24 -8.79 29.61
CA THR A 113 -15.40 -7.79 28.55
C THR A 113 -16.79 -7.17 28.61
N LEU A 114 -16.96 -6.00 27.99
CA LEU A 114 -18.23 -5.26 27.99
C LEU A 114 -19.40 -6.12 27.50
N ALA A 115 -19.20 -6.83 26.39
CA ALA A 115 -20.23 -7.68 25.79
C ALA A 115 -20.62 -8.85 26.71
N ARG A 116 -19.69 -9.46 27.44
CA ARG A 116 -19.98 -10.54 28.40
C ARG A 116 -20.82 -10.01 29.56
N ALA A 117 -20.43 -8.88 30.14
CA ALA A 117 -21.21 -8.23 31.19
C ALA A 117 -22.62 -7.80 30.70
N TYR A 118 -22.73 -7.36 29.44
CA TYR A 118 -24.01 -7.02 28.82
C TYR A 118 -24.90 -8.26 28.66
N LEU A 119 -24.36 -9.36 28.16
CA LEU A 119 -25.09 -10.62 27.99
C LEU A 119 -25.58 -11.18 29.33
N ASP A 120 -24.75 -11.16 30.37
CA ASP A 120 -25.14 -11.62 31.71
C ASP A 120 -26.34 -10.84 32.26
N LYS A 121 -26.37 -9.51 32.03
CA LYS A 121 -27.39 -8.63 32.61
C LYS A 121 -28.64 -8.48 31.74
N LYS A 122 -28.51 -8.55 30.42
CA LYS A 122 -29.58 -8.24 29.46
C LYS A 122 -29.92 -9.39 28.51
N GLY A 123 -29.06 -10.39 28.37
CA GLY A 123 -29.17 -11.45 27.36
C GLY A 123 -30.51 -12.19 27.35
N ARG A 124 -31.11 -12.44 28.52
CA ARG A 124 -32.43 -13.10 28.64
C ARG A 124 -33.59 -12.34 27.96
N HIS A 125 -33.41 -11.05 27.69
CA HIS A 125 -34.42 -10.18 27.06
C HIS A 125 -34.06 -9.81 25.62
N LEU A 126 -32.96 -10.32 25.08
CA LEU A 126 -32.53 -10.06 23.71
C LEU A 126 -33.03 -11.16 22.77
N ASP A 127 -33.04 -10.84 21.47
CA ASP A 127 -33.23 -11.84 20.43
C ASP A 127 -32.18 -12.96 20.57
N PRO A 128 -32.57 -14.26 20.58
CA PRO A 128 -31.62 -15.37 20.74
C PRO A 128 -30.52 -15.41 19.67
N LEU A 129 -30.81 -15.00 18.43
CA LEU A 129 -29.81 -14.93 17.37
C LEU A 129 -28.78 -13.84 17.65
N ARG A 130 -29.23 -12.70 18.20
CA ARG A 130 -28.33 -11.64 18.65
C ARG A 130 -27.43 -12.09 19.79
N VAL A 131 -27.98 -12.81 20.78
CA VAL A 131 -27.19 -13.37 21.89
C VAL A 131 -26.11 -14.31 21.35
N ARG A 132 -26.48 -15.28 20.51
CA ARG A 132 -25.53 -16.20 19.88
C ARG A 132 -24.44 -15.46 19.12
N TYR A 133 -24.81 -14.44 18.34
CA TYR A 133 -23.84 -13.64 17.59
C TYR A 133 -22.82 -12.95 18.51
N MET A 134 -23.30 -12.27 19.56
CA MET A 134 -22.42 -11.61 20.52
C MET A 134 -21.51 -12.59 21.27
N GLU A 135 -22.01 -13.79 21.60
CA GLU A 135 -21.20 -14.86 22.17
C GLU A 135 -20.07 -15.29 21.22
N GLN A 136 -20.37 -15.43 19.92
CA GLN A 136 -19.35 -15.74 18.91
C GLN A 136 -18.32 -14.62 18.78
N CYS A 137 -18.72 -13.35 18.82
CA CYS A 137 -17.78 -12.23 18.83
C CYS A 137 -16.87 -12.25 20.08
N CYS A 138 -17.39 -12.67 21.24
CA CYS A 138 -16.58 -12.83 22.45
C CYS A 138 -15.53 -13.95 22.33
N ILE A 139 -15.76 -14.97 21.48
CA ILE A 139 -14.85 -16.11 21.29
C ILE A 139 -13.87 -15.86 20.14
N ALA A 140 -14.33 -15.23 19.06
CA ALA A 140 -13.52 -14.99 17.87
C ALA A 140 -12.29 -14.10 18.20
N PRO A 141 -11.07 -14.45 17.74
CA PRO A 141 -9.92 -13.58 17.83
C PRO A 141 -9.94 -12.55 16.68
N PHE A 142 -9.20 -11.46 16.83
CA PHE A 142 -8.71 -10.75 15.65
C PHE A 142 -7.59 -11.55 15.01
N SER A 143 -7.43 -11.43 13.70
CA SER A 143 -6.36 -12.09 12.95
C SER A 143 -6.06 -11.36 11.65
N PHE A 144 -5.01 -11.81 10.95
CA PHE A 144 -4.68 -11.39 9.59
C PHE A 144 -5.05 -12.49 8.61
N TYR A 145 -5.70 -12.11 7.51
CA TYR A 145 -6.22 -13.04 6.54
C TYR A 145 -5.75 -12.71 5.13
N ASP A 146 -5.21 -13.71 4.43
CA ASP A 146 -5.00 -13.62 2.99
C ASP A 146 -6.33 -13.77 2.24
N VAL A 147 -6.61 -12.87 1.29
CA VAL A 147 -7.74 -13.01 0.37
C VAL A 147 -7.37 -13.98 -0.76
N LEU A 148 -7.90 -15.19 -0.70
CA LEU A 148 -7.62 -16.23 -1.69
C LEU A 148 -8.50 -16.13 -2.94
N SER A 149 -9.77 -15.78 -2.76
CA SER A 149 -10.74 -15.64 -3.86
C SER A 149 -11.80 -14.61 -3.52
N VAL A 150 -12.31 -13.90 -4.52
CA VAL A 150 -13.37 -12.89 -4.36
C VAL A 150 -14.53 -13.21 -5.28
N ARG A 151 -15.75 -13.18 -4.73
CA ARG A 151 -17.02 -13.28 -5.46
C ARG A 151 -17.78 -11.96 -5.28
N PRO A 152 -17.63 -11.00 -6.21
CA PRO A 152 -18.19 -9.66 -6.06
C PRO A 152 -19.69 -9.66 -5.73
N GLY A 153 -20.07 -8.94 -4.68
CA GLY A 153 -21.46 -8.86 -4.23
C GLY A 153 -21.94 -10.05 -3.40
N THR A 154 -21.06 -11.02 -3.09
CA THR A 154 -21.41 -12.23 -2.34
C THR A 154 -20.47 -12.47 -1.16
N GLY A 155 -19.15 -12.38 -1.39
CA GLY A 155 -18.18 -12.67 -0.34
C GLY A 155 -16.80 -13.01 -0.88
N PHE A 156 -15.98 -13.63 -0.04
CA PHE A 156 -14.63 -14.03 -0.38
C PHE A 156 -14.19 -15.25 0.45
N THR A 157 -13.13 -15.90 0.00
CA THR A 157 -12.43 -16.96 0.75
C THR A 157 -11.21 -16.33 1.43
N LEU A 158 -11.14 -16.42 2.75
CA LEU A 158 -10.03 -15.93 3.56
C LEU A 158 -9.20 -17.09 4.10
N ARG A 159 -7.88 -16.95 4.12
CA ARG A 159 -6.97 -17.84 4.86
C ARG A 159 -6.39 -17.12 6.05
N ASP A 160 -6.63 -17.62 7.26
CA ASP A 160 -5.96 -17.10 8.45
C ASP A 160 -4.45 -17.35 8.35
N ILE A 161 -3.65 -16.29 8.40
CA ILE A 161 -2.20 -16.38 8.21
C ILE A 161 -1.54 -17.15 9.35
N PHE A 162 -2.09 -17.11 10.57
CA PHE A 162 -1.53 -17.84 11.72
C PHE A 162 -1.92 -19.31 11.70
N THR A 163 -3.21 -19.63 11.52
CA THR A 163 -3.71 -21.00 11.63
C THR A 163 -3.64 -21.78 10.32
N GLY A 164 -3.62 -21.09 9.18
CA GLY A 164 -3.71 -21.68 7.84
C GLY A 164 -5.12 -22.16 7.47
N GLU A 165 -6.14 -21.89 8.29
CA GLU A 165 -7.52 -22.29 8.04
C GLU A 165 -8.19 -21.40 6.99
N ASP A 166 -8.84 -22.03 6.01
CA ASP A 166 -9.64 -21.36 4.98
C ASP A 166 -11.09 -21.20 5.44
N THR A 167 -11.62 -20.00 5.30
CA THR A 167 -12.99 -19.65 5.69
C THR A 167 -13.71 -18.90 4.57
N GLU A 168 -14.89 -19.38 4.23
CA GLU A 168 -15.83 -18.67 3.37
C GLU A 168 -16.57 -17.60 4.18
N VAL A 169 -16.46 -16.34 3.74
CA VAL A 169 -17.07 -15.20 4.41
C VAL A 169 -18.15 -14.60 3.52
N THR A 170 -19.34 -14.39 4.08
CA THR A 170 -20.43 -13.70 3.40
C THR A 170 -20.35 -12.21 3.66
N GLU A 171 -19.99 -11.46 2.62
CA GLU A 171 -19.86 -10.01 2.65
C GLU A 171 -20.23 -9.47 1.25
N HIS A 172 -21.20 -8.55 1.19
CA HIS A 172 -21.71 -8.03 -0.08
C HIS A 172 -21.03 -6.74 -0.56
N SER A 173 -20.68 -5.80 0.33
CA SER A 173 -20.20 -4.47 -0.05
C SER A 173 -18.68 -4.43 -0.25
N GLY A 174 -17.92 -4.87 0.75
CA GLY A 174 -16.47 -5.04 0.70
C GLY A 174 -15.99 -5.98 -0.40
N SER A 175 -16.73 -7.04 -0.74
CA SER A 175 -16.37 -7.95 -1.84
C SER A 175 -16.37 -7.31 -3.24
N GLN A 176 -16.92 -6.10 -3.40
CA GLN A 176 -16.88 -5.35 -4.65
C GLN A 176 -15.54 -4.66 -4.91
N GLN A 177 -14.77 -4.36 -3.86
CA GLN A 177 -13.54 -3.58 -3.94
C GLN A 177 -12.30 -4.36 -3.53
N THR A 178 -12.47 -5.47 -2.81
CA THR A 178 -11.38 -6.35 -2.37
C THR A 178 -10.73 -7.05 -3.56
N GLN A 179 -9.40 -7.20 -3.53
CA GLN A 179 -8.65 -7.94 -4.54
C GLN A 179 -8.03 -9.21 -3.97
N VAL A 180 -7.83 -10.22 -4.84
CA VAL A 180 -7.07 -11.42 -4.48
C VAL A 180 -5.63 -11.02 -4.17
N GLY A 181 -5.10 -11.52 -3.07
CA GLY A 181 -3.77 -11.20 -2.57
C GLY A 181 -3.71 -10.15 -1.47
N ASP A 182 -4.78 -9.36 -1.32
CA ASP A 182 -4.88 -8.43 -0.21
C ASP A 182 -4.84 -9.18 1.12
N ILE A 183 -4.32 -8.51 2.15
CA ILE A 183 -4.33 -8.97 3.53
C ILE A 183 -5.35 -8.13 4.32
N MET A 184 -6.25 -8.80 5.02
CA MET A 184 -7.24 -8.17 5.90
C MET A 184 -6.84 -8.36 7.36
N PHE A 185 -6.77 -7.27 8.14
CA PHE A 185 -6.85 -7.37 9.59
C PHE A 185 -8.33 -7.32 10.01
N ALA A 186 -8.84 -8.39 10.60
CA ALA A 186 -10.28 -8.55 10.79
C ALA A 186 -10.63 -9.46 11.97
N LYS A 187 -11.92 -9.47 12.33
CA LYS A 187 -12.52 -10.39 13.29
C LYS A 187 -13.72 -11.09 12.64
N LEU A 188 -13.66 -12.41 12.57
CA LEU A 188 -14.69 -13.24 11.93
C LEU A 188 -15.62 -13.88 12.96
N ALA A 189 -16.92 -13.61 12.86
CA ALA A 189 -17.94 -14.23 13.70
C ALA A 189 -18.74 -15.24 12.88
N ARG A 190 -18.73 -16.52 13.30
CA ARG A 190 -19.42 -17.61 12.61
C ARG A 190 -20.68 -18.03 13.35
N ILE A 191 -21.82 -18.01 12.67
CA ILE A 191 -23.09 -18.54 13.15
C ILE A 191 -23.58 -19.61 12.18
N ASP A 192 -23.63 -20.85 12.67
CA ASP A 192 -24.00 -22.02 11.87
C ASP A 192 -23.11 -22.12 10.61
N GLN A 193 -23.67 -21.98 9.42
CA GLN A 193 -22.94 -22.01 8.15
C GLN A 193 -22.53 -20.63 7.61
N VAL A 194 -22.94 -19.53 8.26
CA VAL A 194 -22.61 -18.16 7.82
C VAL A 194 -21.49 -17.59 8.67
N THR A 195 -20.43 -17.14 8.00
CA THR A 195 -19.35 -16.34 8.63
C THR A 195 -19.47 -14.89 8.20
N MET A 196 -19.42 -13.98 9.18
CA MET A 196 -19.51 -12.54 8.98
C MET A 196 -18.24 -11.84 9.45
N LEU A 197 -17.92 -10.71 8.82
CA LEU A 197 -16.99 -9.73 9.37
C LEU A 197 -17.67 -8.94 10.49
N GLU A 198 -17.21 -9.14 11.73
CA GLU A 198 -17.54 -8.25 12.85
C GLU A 198 -16.69 -6.98 12.80
N ALA A 199 -15.40 -7.13 12.48
CA ALA A 199 -14.44 -6.04 12.36
C ALA A 199 -13.60 -6.23 11.11
N CYS A 200 -13.22 -5.14 10.46
CA CYS A 200 -12.32 -5.12 9.31
C CYS A 200 -11.56 -3.79 9.29
N ALA A 201 -10.26 -3.85 8.99
CA ALA A 201 -9.43 -2.67 8.86
C ALA A 201 -9.99 -1.73 7.77
N PRO A 202 -9.82 -0.40 7.92
CA PRO A 202 -10.33 0.57 6.94
C PRO A 202 -9.60 0.51 5.59
N VAL A 203 -8.43 -0.14 5.54
CA VAL A 203 -7.61 -0.31 4.34
C VAL A 203 -7.17 -1.76 4.22
N MET A 204 -7.15 -2.26 2.98
CA MET A 204 -6.57 -3.56 2.64
C MET A 204 -5.05 -3.44 2.63
N PHE A 205 -4.36 -4.43 3.18
CA PHE A 205 -2.92 -4.42 3.27
C PHE A 205 -2.32 -5.11 2.03
N PRO A 206 -1.31 -4.52 1.38
CA PRO A 206 -0.63 -5.17 0.26
C PRO A 206 -0.02 -6.52 0.68
N PRO A 207 0.12 -7.49 -0.24
CA PRO A 207 0.71 -8.79 0.06
C PRO A 207 2.09 -8.70 0.76
N THR A 208 2.87 -7.65 0.47
CA THR A 208 4.21 -7.43 1.01
C THR A 208 4.26 -7.08 2.49
N GLU A 209 3.16 -6.62 3.09
CA GLU A 209 3.08 -6.34 4.53
C GLU A 209 3.09 -7.63 5.41
N LYS A 210 3.07 -8.80 4.76
CA LYS A 210 3.10 -10.13 5.41
C LYS A 210 4.34 -10.39 6.28
N SER A 211 5.44 -9.67 6.07
CA SER A 211 6.72 -9.94 6.75
C SER A 211 6.62 -9.89 8.29
N ALA A 212 6.03 -8.82 8.84
CA ALA A 212 5.85 -8.67 10.28
C ALA A 212 4.87 -9.71 10.86
N ILE A 213 3.81 -10.01 10.11
CA ILE A 213 2.79 -11.01 10.47
C ILE A 213 3.43 -12.41 10.59
N LEU A 214 4.28 -12.79 9.64
CA LEU A 214 4.99 -14.07 9.67
C LEU A 214 6.02 -14.16 10.79
N ASP A 215 6.65 -13.04 11.14
CA ASP A 215 7.55 -13.02 12.29
C ASP A 215 6.78 -13.19 13.62
N LEU A 216 5.58 -12.62 13.74
CA LEU A 216 4.68 -12.91 14.85
C LEU A 216 4.22 -14.38 14.83
N ARG A 217 3.85 -14.93 13.67
CA ARG A 217 3.51 -16.36 13.52
C ARG A 217 4.62 -17.28 14.02
N LYS A 218 5.88 -17.00 13.66
CA LYS A 218 7.04 -17.73 14.19
C LYS A 218 7.15 -17.59 15.71
N LYS A 219 6.91 -16.40 16.27
CA LYS A 219 6.92 -16.17 17.73
C LYS A 219 5.86 -17.03 18.43
N ILE A 220 4.63 -17.06 17.91
CA ILE A 220 3.53 -17.87 18.46
C ILE A 220 3.87 -19.37 18.36
N ASN A 221 4.31 -19.83 17.18
CA ASN A 221 4.63 -21.25 16.94
C ASN A 221 5.77 -21.77 17.82
N ARG A 222 6.68 -20.91 18.30
CA ARG A 222 7.74 -21.31 19.25
C ARG A 222 7.20 -21.80 20.59
N ARG A 223 5.99 -21.42 21.00
CA ARG A 223 5.34 -21.94 22.22
C ARG A 223 4.92 -23.39 22.11
N LYS A 224 4.81 -23.94 20.88
CA LYS A 224 4.38 -25.31 20.61
C LYS A 224 3.03 -25.66 21.24
N LEU A 225 2.15 -24.67 21.36
CA LEU A 225 0.77 -24.84 21.80
C LEU A 225 -0.15 -24.97 20.57
N PRO A 226 -1.29 -25.66 20.69
CA PRO A 226 -2.32 -25.64 19.66
C PRO A 226 -2.77 -24.20 19.38
N LEU A 227 -2.89 -23.83 18.09
CA LEU A 227 -3.37 -22.51 17.68
C LEU A 227 -4.89 -22.44 17.88
N THR A 228 -5.33 -22.07 19.08
CA THR A 228 -6.74 -21.86 19.41
C THR A 228 -7.09 -20.37 19.41
N PRO A 229 -8.38 -20.01 19.29
CA PRO A 229 -8.85 -18.64 19.48
C PRO A 229 -8.33 -17.98 20.76
N GLU A 230 -8.32 -18.71 21.88
CA GLU A 230 -7.85 -18.21 23.18
C GLU A 230 -6.37 -17.88 23.15
N LEU A 231 -5.54 -18.73 22.52
CA LEU A 231 -4.11 -18.46 22.36
C LEU A 231 -3.90 -17.22 21.50
N LEU A 232 -4.62 -17.06 20.38
CA LEU A 232 -4.48 -15.89 19.51
C LEU A 232 -4.90 -14.59 20.22
N LYS A 233 -5.89 -14.64 21.11
CA LYS A 233 -6.28 -13.49 21.94
C LYS A 233 -5.19 -13.02 22.89
N GLU A 234 -4.28 -13.89 23.33
CA GLU A 234 -3.11 -13.46 24.12
C GLU A 234 -2.16 -12.55 23.32
N TYR A 235 -2.24 -12.56 21.99
CA TYR A 235 -1.38 -11.80 21.08
C TYR A 235 -2.07 -10.57 20.46
N ILE A 236 -3.25 -10.18 20.97
CA ILE A 236 -4.03 -9.07 20.38
C ILE A 236 -3.21 -7.78 20.30
N TYR A 237 -2.44 -7.44 21.33
CA TYR A 237 -1.64 -6.21 21.35
C TYR A 237 -0.47 -6.24 20.36
N GLU A 238 0.18 -7.40 20.16
CA GLU A 238 1.17 -7.51 19.07
C GLU A 238 0.53 -7.42 17.69
N MET A 239 -0.68 -7.97 17.50
CA MET A 239 -1.40 -7.83 16.25
C MET A 239 -1.86 -6.39 16.00
N LEU A 240 -2.34 -5.70 17.03
CA LEU A 240 -2.67 -4.28 16.96
C LEU A 240 -1.44 -3.45 16.62
N GLY A 241 -0.28 -3.71 17.24
CA GLY A 241 0.98 -3.05 16.88
C GLY A 241 1.32 -3.18 15.39
N ILE A 242 1.20 -4.40 14.83
CA ILE A 242 1.39 -4.62 13.39
C ILE A 242 0.34 -3.85 12.56
N TYR A 243 -0.92 -3.86 12.98
CA TYR A 243 -2.00 -3.12 12.34
C TYR A 243 -1.72 -1.60 12.32
N HIS A 244 -1.32 -1.01 13.45
CA HIS A 244 -0.99 0.42 13.56
C HIS A 244 0.21 0.78 12.69
N ASP A 245 1.27 -0.01 12.74
CA ASP A 245 2.46 0.20 11.91
C ASP A 245 2.11 0.22 10.40
N ILE A 246 1.30 -0.73 9.95
CA ILE A 246 0.90 -0.82 8.54
C ILE A 246 -0.04 0.34 8.18
N THR A 247 -1.09 0.57 8.98
CA THR A 247 -2.07 1.62 8.68
C THR A 247 -1.48 3.02 8.71
N ALA A 248 -0.57 3.32 9.64
CA ALA A 248 0.15 4.59 9.66
C ALA A 248 0.89 4.85 8.34
N ARG A 249 1.56 3.82 7.79
CA ARG A 249 2.24 3.93 6.48
C ARG A 249 1.29 4.07 5.30
N LEU A 250 0.18 3.33 5.30
CA LEU A 250 -0.76 3.30 4.17
C LEU A 250 -1.68 4.52 4.13
N LEU A 251 -2.12 5.02 5.30
CA LEU A 251 -2.97 6.21 5.41
C LEU A 251 -2.15 7.50 5.30
N ASN A 252 -0.89 7.49 5.75
CA ASN A 252 0.01 8.64 5.70
C ASN A 252 1.29 8.32 4.90
N PRO A 253 1.19 8.06 3.58
CA PRO A 253 2.34 7.69 2.77
C PRO A 253 3.37 8.81 2.73
N ALA A 254 4.56 8.55 3.27
CA ALA A 254 5.68 9.47 3.18
C ALA A 254 6.14 9.58 1.72
N MET A 255 6.38 10.80 1.25
CA MET A 255 6.99 11.02 -0.06
C MET A 255 8.35 10.31 -0.11
N PRO A 256 8.62 9.48 -1.13
CA PRO A 256 9.90 8.80 -1.23
C PRO A 256 11.02 9.82 -1.36
N GLN A 257 12.16 9.55 -0.72
CA GLN A 257 13.36 10.33 -0.97
C GLN A 257 13.91 9.96 -2.35
N LEU A 258 13.73 10.87 -3.30
CA LEU A 258 14.28 10.70 -4.65
C LEU A 258 15.78 10.96 -4.61
N GLN A 259 16.54 10.08 -5.27
CA GLN A 259 17.98 10.19 -5.41
C GLN A 259 18.39 9.91 -6.86
N ASN A 260 19.43 10.57 -7.33
CA ASN A 260 20.00 10.30 -8.65
C ASN A 260 20.78 8.95 -8.68
N THR A 261 21.38 8.62 -9.82
CA THR A 261 22.17 7.38 -9.99
C THR A 261 23.48 7.36 -9.20
N ASP A 262 23.88 8.50 -8.65
CA ASP A 262 25.06 8.65 -7.78
C ASP A 262 24.76 8.51 -6.29
N GLY A 263 23.47 8.45 -5.91
CA GLY A 263 23.01 8.41 -4.52
C GLY A 263 22.82 9.78 -3.88
N ASP A 264 22.98 10.87 -4.64
CA ASP A 264 22.68 12.20 -4.13
C ASP A 264 21.15 12.43 -4.10
N PRO A 265 20.61 13.17 -3.12
CA PRO A 265 19.23 13.65 -3.15
C PRO A 265 18.93 14.40 -4.46
N LEU A 266 17.79 14.10 -5.05
CA LEU A 266 17.33 14.75 -6.28
C LEU A 266 16.91 16.19 -5.94
N LEU A 267 17.69 17.15 -6.43
CA LEU A 267 17.41 18.58 -6.35
C LEU A 267 17.81 19.17 -7.70
N LEU A 268 16.90 19.86 -8.39
CA LEU A 268 17.23 20.47 -9.68
C LEU A 268 17.94 21.80 -9.43
N HIS A 269 19.17 21.91 -9.93
CA HIS A 269 19.96 23.13 -9.91
C HIS A 269 20.09 23.62 -11.34
N LYS A 270 19.58 24.83 -11.60
CA LYS A 270 19.80 25.56 -12.84
C LYS A 270 20.82 26.66 -12.58
N LEU A 271 22.07 26.41 -12.96
CA LEU A 271 23.17 27.35 -12.84
C LEU A 271 23.17 28.26 -14.07
N ILE A 272 23.25 29.57 -13.85
CA ILE A 272 23.24 30.57 -14.92
C ILE A 272 24.56 31.35 -14.89
N TYR A 273 25.21 31.47 -16.04
CA TYR A 273 26.45 32.20 -16.24
C TYR A 273 26.29 33.23 -17.36
N ASP A 274 26.89 34.40 -17.15
CA ASP A 274 27.13 35.36 -18.23
C ASP A 274 28.48 35.04 -18.90
N LEU A 275 28.50 34.94 -20.23
CA LEU A 275 29.69 34.63 -21.03
C LEU A 275 30.29 35.91 -21.62
N ALA A 276 31.62 36.03 -21.52
CA ALA A 276 32.44 37.06 -22.16
C ALA A 276 33.16 36.53 -23.42
N CYS A 277 32.69 35.41 -23.98
CA CYS A 277 33.18 34.80 -25.21
C CYS A 277 32.02 34.43 -26.14
N SER A 278 32.32 34.10 -27.40
CA SER A 278 31.29 33.67 -28.35
C SER A 278 30.72 32.30 -27.96
N PRO A 279 29.48 31.97 -28.40
CA PRO A 279 28.91 30.63 -28.21
C PRO A 279 29.79 29.51 -28.76
N ARG A 280 30.48 29.77 -29.89
CA ARG A 280 31.40 28.81 -30.51
C ARG A 280 32.61 28.53 -29.62
N GLU A 281 33.23 29.59 -29.07
CA GLU A 281 34.35 29.42 -28.12
C GLU A 281 33.92 28.67 -26.85
N ALA A 282 32.71 28.93 -26.35
CA ALA A 282 32.17 28.23 -25.20
C ALA A 282 31.91 26.74 -25.50
N LEU A 283 31.36 26.44 -26.67
CA LEU A 283 31.16 25.06 -27.14
C LEU A 283 32.50 24.33 -27.28
N ASP A 284 33.50 24.94 -27.91
CA ASP A 284 34.81 24.32 -28.13
C ASP A 284 35.49 23.93 -26.81
N ALA A 285 35.29 24.72 -25.75
CA ALA A 285 35.80 24.43 -24.42
C ALA A 285 35.00 23.34 -23.68
N LEU A 286 33.67 23.31 -23.86
CA LEU A 286 32.77 22.45 -23.09
C LEU A 286 32.41 21.14 -23.77
N ARG A 287 32.60 21.00 -25.10
CA ARG A 287 32.23 19.78 -25.85
C ARG A 287 32.88 18.51 -25.34
N GLN A 288 34.07 18.61 -24.72
CA GLN A 288 34.75 17.48 -24.07
C GLN A 288 33.97 16.85 -22.91
N LEU A 289 32.92 17.51 -22.43
CA LEU A 289 32.00 17.02 -21.42
C LEU A 289 30.95 16.06 -21.99
N ASN A 290 30.74 16.04 -23.31
CA ASN A 290 29.90 15.07 -24.00
C ASN A 290 30.79 13.91 -24.47
N LEU A 291 30.45 12.67 -24.07
CA LEU A 291 31.30 11.50 -24.31
C LEU A 291 30.77 10.58 -25.40
N THR A 292 29.50 10.71 -25.79
CA THR A 292 28.83 9.75 -26.67
C THR A 292 28.48 10.30 -28.04
N GLU A 293 28.32 11.61 -28.17
CA GLU A 293 28.00 12.25 -29.46
C GLU A 293 29.29 12.74 -30.13
N ASP A 294 29.36 12.60 -31.45
CA ASP A 294 30.43 13.22 -32.25
C ASP A 294 30.13 14.70 -32.55
N ASP A 295 31.13 15.41 -33.06
CA ASP A 295 31.04 16.86 -33.31
C ASP A 295 29.88 17.23 -34.25
N GLU A 296 29.53 16.38 -35.22
CA GLU A 296 28.39 16.61 -36.11
C GLU A 296 27.06 16.37 -35.40
N SER A 297 26.96 15.33 -34.58
CA SER A 297 25.74 15.00 -33.82
C SER A 297 25.37 16.11 -32.84
N ILE A 298 26.35 16.68 -32.11
CA ILE A 298 26.12 17.79 -31.17
C ILE A 298 25.54 19.02 -31.89
N LEU A 299 25.94 19.26 -33.14
CA LEU A 299 25.49 20.41 -33.92
C LEU A 299 24.10 20.22 -34.56
N THR A 300 23.51 19.02 -34.53
CA THR A 300 22.21 18.74 -35.16
C THR A 300 21.07 19.62 -34.61
N GLY A 301 21.16 20.04 -33.35
CA GLY A 301 20.20 20.92 -32.69
C GLY A 301 20.64 22.39 -32.59
N ALA A 302 21.72 22.78 -33.26
CA ALA A 302 22.27 24.14 -33.17
C ALA A 302 21.49 25.14 -34.05
N GLU A 303 21.28 26.35 -33.52
CA GLU A 303 20.72 27.47 -34.27
C GLU A 303 21.83 28.47 -34.63
N PHE A 304 21.85 28.92 -35.88
CA PHE A 304 22.83 29.87 -36.42
C PHE A 304 22.13 31.16 -36.88
N ASP A 305 22.84 32.28 -36.79
CA ASP A 305 22.36 33.54 -37.36
C ASP A 305 22.51 33.58 -38.90
N PRO A 306 21.99 34.62 -39.58
CA PRO A 306 22.14 34.77 -41.03
C PRO A 306 23.59 34.92 -41.52
N ALA A 307 24.55 35.23 -40.63
CA ALA A 307 25.97 35.31 -40.94
C ALA A 307 26.67 33.95 -40.82
N GLY A 308 25.98 32.93 -40.27
CA GLY A 308 26.48 31.59 -40.04
C GLY A 308 27.13 31.39 -38.67
N ASP A 309 26.99 32.36 -37.76
CA ASP A 309 27.54 32.27 -36.41
C ASP A 309 26.60 31.53 -35.46
N LEU A 310 27.18 30.68 -34.60
CA LEU A 310 26.42 29.87 -33.64
C LEU A 310 25.70 30.78 -32.63
N CYS A 311 24.38 30.68 -32.55
CA CYS A 311 23.55 31.44 -31.62
C CYS A 311 23.11 30.63 -30.42
N LYS A 312 22.68 29.39 -30.64
CA LYS A 312 22.12 28.54 -29.59
C LYS A 312 22.48 27.07 -29.81
N ILE A 313 22.77 26.36 -28.73
CA ILE A 313 23.02 24.92 -28.75
C ILE A 313 22.70 24.28 -27.39
N GLU A 314 22.26 23.03 -27.43
CA GLU A 314 21.99 22.20 -26.25
C GLU A 314 22.70 20.85 -26.39
N PHE A 315 23.36 20.39 -25.32
CA PHE A 315 24.07 19.10 -25.29
C PHE A 315 24.22 18.57 -23.87
N THR A 316 24.60 17.29 -23.72
CA THR A 316 24.74 16.63 -22.42
C THR A 316 26.15 16.75 -21.84
N TRP A 317 26.21 16.91 -20.52
CA TRP A 317 27.42 16.66 -19.73
C TRP A 317 27.35 15.26 -19.15
N GLU A 318 28.38 14.44 -19.39
CA GLU A 318 28.36 13.02 -19.11
C GLU A 318 29.61 12.53 -18.38
N LYS A 319 29.51 11.30 -17.86
CA LYS A 319 30.66 10.53 -17.41
C LYS A 319 30.57 9.07 -17.89
N PRO A 320 31.68 8.34 -17.96
CA PRO A 320 31.67 6.92 -18.32
C PRO A 320 30.95 6.08 -17.26
N CYS A 321 30.24 5.06 -17.74
CA CYS A 321 29.55 4.04 -16.97
C CYS A 321 28.44 4.56 -16.03
N ASN A 322 27.67 3.64 -15.45
CA ASN A 322 26.64 3.96 -14.46
C ASN A 322 26.76 3.02 -13.24
N LYS A 323 26.71 3.61 -12.03
CA LYS A 323 26.85 2.87 -10.77
C LYS A 323 25.69 1.91 -10.49
N LYS A 324 24.48 2.24 -10.93
CA LYS A 324 23.26 1.44 -10.70
C LYS A 324 23.00 0.47 -11.86
N HIS A 325 23.20 0.91 -13.10
CA HIS A 325 22.93 0.12 -14.30
C HIS A 325 24.23 -0.27 -15.02
N LYS A 326 24.74 -1.48 -14.74
CA LYS A 326 26.02 -1.95 -15.30
C LYS A 326 26.08 -1.98 -16.83
N ASN A 327 24.92 -2.09 -17.49
CA ASN A 327 24.81 -2.17 -18.93
C ASN A 327 24.78 -0.78 -19.62
N TRP A 328 24.86 0.31 -18.84
CA TRP A 328 24.89 1.66 -19.39
C TRP A 328 26.33 2.14 -19.56
N ASN A 329 26.64 2.60 -20.77
CA ASN A 329 27.98 3.04 -21.15
C ASN A 329 28.34 4.44 -20.62
N ASN A 330 27.33 5.25 -20.29
CA ASN A 330 27.48 6.60 -19.75
C ASN A 330 26.43 6.91 -18.66
N THR A 331 26.66 8.03 -17.96
CA THR A 331 25.68 8.67 -17.07
C THR A 331 25.60 10.14 -17.41
N ILE A 332 24.40 10.63 -17.76
CA ILE A 332 24.13 12.06 -17.93
C ILE A 332 24.17 12.73 -16.56
N LEU A 333 25.09 13.68 -16.41
CA LEU A 333 25.31 14.50 -15.22
C LEU A 333 24.46 15.77 -15.25
N GLY A 334 24.26 16.35 -16.44
CA GLY A 334 23.38 17.49 -16.65
C GLY A 334 23.18 17.84 -18.12
N HIS A 335 22.32 18.81 -18.36
CA HIS A 335 22.07 19.39 -19.67
C HIS A 335 22.66 20.80 -19.72
N LEU A 336 23.41 21.10 -20.78
CA LEU A 336 24.05 22.39 -21.00
C LEU A 336 23.36 23.08 -22.16
N ARG A 337 23.06 24.37 -21.98
CA ARG A 337 22.47 25.24 -22.99
C ARG A 337 23.27 26.53 -23.10
N ILE A 338 23.77 26.82 -24.29
CA ILE A 338 24.40 28.11 -24.61
C ILE A 338 23.44 28.87 -25.50
N GLU A 339 23.15 30.13 -25.17
CA GLU A 339 22.28 31.01 -25.95
C GLU A 339 22.80 32.45 -25.85
N GLY A 340 23.34 32.95 -26.97
CA GLY A 340 24.03 34.23 -27.02
C GLY A 340 25.12 34.33 -25.96
N ALA A 341 25.05 35.35 -25.09
CA ALA A 341 26.02 35.56 -24.01
C ALA A 341 25.66 34.84 -22.70
N THR A 342 24.77 33.83 -22.72
CA THR A 342 24.34 33.11 -21.51
C THR A 342 24.62 31.61 -21.63
N LEU A 343 25.16 31.03 -20.56
CA LEU A 343 25.24 29.57 -20.39
C LEU A 343 24.34 29.16 -19.22
N THR A 344 23.52 28.15 -19.46
CA THR A 344 22.71 27.47 -18.45
C THR A 344 23.18 26.03 -18.30
N ALA A 345 23.34 25.57 -17.07
CA ALA A 345 23.56 24.16 -16.75
C ALA A 345 22.49 23.65 -15.81
N GLU A 346 21.77 22.61 -16.23
CA GLU A 346 20.72 21.96 -15.45
C GLU A 346 21.24 20.61 -14.95
N VAL A 347 21.36 20.47 -13.63
CA VAL A 347 21.85 19.26 -12.96
C VAL A 347 20.89 18.87 -11.85
N ASN A 348 20.92 17.60 -11.46
CA ASN A 348 19.94 17.03 -10.53
C ASN A 348 20.48 16.75 -9.11
N SER A 349 21.61 17.37 -8.72
CA SER A 349 22.08 17.40 -7.33
C SER A 349 23.01 18.59 -7.04
N GLU A 350 23.08 19.00 -5.77
CA GLU A 350 24.03 20.00 -5.27
C GLU A 350 25.48 19.58 -5.57
N ASN A 351 25.80 18.30 -5.38
CA ASN A 351 27.14 17.75 -5.66
C ASN A 351 27.51 17.92 -7.14
N ARG A 352 26.57 17.71 -8.07
CA ARG A 352 26.79 17.95 -9.50
C ARG A 352 26.91 19.44 -9.81
N ALA A 353 26.14 20.31 -9.14
CA ALA A 353 26.23 21.76 -9.30
C ALA A 353 27.60 22.31 -8.88
N GLN A 354 28.12 21.85 -7.73
CA GLN A 354 29.44 22.24 -7.25
C GLN A 354 30.57 21.72 -8.15
N LYS A 355 30.43 20.51 -8.68
CA LYS A 355 31.36 19.99 -9.70
C LYS A 355 31.33 20.84 -10.96
N PHE A 356 30.15 21.23 -11.44
CA PHE A 356 30.04 22.08 -12.62
C PHE A 356 30.67 23.47 -12.40
N LYS A 357 30.48 24.08 -11.22
CA LYS A 357 31.16 25.36 -10.88
C LYS A 357 32.68 25.26 -11.01
N LYS A 358 33.28 24.17 -10.50
CA LYS A 358 34.73 23.93 -10.65
C LYS A 358 35.15 23.75 -12.11
N LEU A 359 34.37 22.99 -12.89
CA LEU A 359 34.63 22.82 -14.32
C LEU A 359 34.58 24.16 -15.07
N MET A 360 33.69 25.07 -14.71
CA MET A 360 33.63 26.39 -15.33
C MET A 360 34.86 27.25 -15.04
N GLU A 361 35.43 27.16 -13.83
CA GLU A 361 36.68 27.82 -13.46
C GLU A 361 37.89 27.26 -14.23
N GLU A 362 37.89 25.96 -14.51
CA GLU A 362 38.97 25.27 -15.24
C GLU A 362 38.88 25.46 -16.76
N LEU A 363 37.69 25.33 -17.35
CA LEU A 363 37.49 25.28 -18.80
C LEU A 363 37.27 26.66 -19.43
N LEU A 364 36.70 27.60 -18.69
CA LEU A 364 36.41 28.95 -19.18
C LEU A 364 36.91 30.03 -18.20
N PRO A 365 38.22 30.02 -17.85
CA PRO A 365 38.78 30.91 -16.84
C PRO A 365 38.63 32.37 -17.27
N GLY A 366 37.96 33.18 -16.44
CA GLY A 366 37.71 34.60 -16.71
C GLY A 366 36.71 34.88 -17.84
N LYS A 367 36.23 33.86 -18.56
CA LYS A 367 35.27 33.96 -19.67
C LYS A 367 33.82 33.67 -19.25
N ALA A 368 33.62 32.91 -18.17
CA ALA A 368 32.29 32.64 -17.63
C ALA A 368 32.13 33.24 -16.23
N ARG A 369 31.18 34.17 -16.07
CA ARG A 369 30.86 34.77 -14.78
C ARG A 369 29.60 34.13 -14.21
N TYR A 370 29.73 33.48 -13.05
CA TYR A 370 28.58 32.94 -12.33
C TYR A 370 27.60 34.06 -11.93
N LYS A 371 26.31 33.87 -12.24
CA LYS A 371 25.24 34.83 -11.94
C LYS A 371 24.39 34.36 -10.78
N THR A 372 23.78 33.19 -10.90
CA THR A 372 22.90 32.63 -9.87
C THR A 372 22.68 31.12 -10.08
N THR A 373 22.12 30.47 -9.07
CA THR A 373 21.59 29.11 -9.15
C THR A 373 20.14 29.15 -8.70
N VAL A 374 19.23 28.68 -9.55
CA VAL A 374 17.85 28.41 -9.15
C VAL A 374 17.78 26.97 -8.67
N ILE A 375 17.23 26.75 -7.48
CA ILE A 375 17.10 25.42 -6.87
C ILE A 375 15.62 25.09 -6.77
N GLU A 376 15.22 24.00 -7.41
CA GLU A 376 13.86 23.49 -7.37
C GLU A 376 13.83 22.13 -6.67
N SER A 377 12.97 22.01 -5.65
CA SER A 377 12.76 20.73 -4.98
C SER A 377 11.85 19.84 -5.83
N PRO A 378 11.96 18.50 -5.69
CA PRO A 378 11.04 17.58 -6.35
C PRO A 378 9.58 17.88 -6.01
N GLN A 379 9.27 18.33 -4.80
CA GLN A 379 7.89 18.67 -4.41
C GLN A 379 7.35 19.87 -5.21
N ALA A 380 8.17 20.91 -5.40
CA ALA A 380 7.80 22.06 -6.23
C ALA A 380 7.56 21.63 -7.68
N MET A 381 8.42 20.76 -8.21
CA MET A 381 8.28 20.20 -9.55
C MET A 381 7.00 19.36 -9.69
N PHE A 382 6.71 18.46 -8.75
CA PHE A 382 5.46 17.68 -8.74
C PHE A 382 4.23 18.57 -8.63
N ALA A 383 4.27 19.63 -7.81
CA ALA A 383 3.18 20.59 -7.69
C ALA A 383 2.97 21.39 -8.98
N GLN A 384 4.04 21.70 -9.71
CA GLN A 384 3.97 22.36 -11.00
C GLN A 384 3.49 21.42 -12.11
N LEU A 385 3.98 20.18 -12.15
CA LEU A 385 3.50 19.14 -13.06
C LEU A 385 2.00 18.88 -12.87
N LYS A 386 1.50 18.82 -11.63
CA LYS A 386 0.04 18.73 -11.36
C LYS A 386 -0.75 19.94 -11.82
N LYS A 387 -0.13 21.14 -11.89
CA LYS A 387 -0.77 22.35 -12.43
C LYS A 387 -0.73 22.38 -13.97
N GLU A 388 0.29 21.79 -14.56
CA GLU A 388 0.49 21.70 -16.01
C GLU A 388 -0.15 20.43 -16.62
N GLU A 389 -0.59 19.49 -15.78
CA GLU A 389 -1.42 18.33 -16.13
C GLU A 389 -2.66 18.81 -16.88
N GLY A 390 -2.74 18.44 -18.17
CA GLY A 390 -3.83 18.83 -19.05
C GLY A 390 -3.54 19.99 -20.02
N SER A 391 -2.36 20.63 -19.92
CA SER A 391 -1.89 21.59 -20.91
C SER A 391 -1.72 20.94 -22.29
N ALA A 392 -1.83 21.74 -23.37
CA ALA A 392 -1.70 21.24 -24.74
C ALA A 392 -0.33 20.58 -24.99
N GLN A 393 0.74 21.16 -24.43
CA GLN A 393 2.11 20.64 -24.54
C GLN A 393 2.32 19.34 -23.75
N ALA A 394 1.75 19.23 -22.54
CA ALA A 394 1.81 17.98 -21.78
C ALA A 394 1.04 16.85 -22.48
N LYS A 395 -0.15 17.14 -23.01
CA LYS A 395 -0.95 16.17 -23.78
C LYS A 395 -0.22 15.71 -25.04
N GLN A 396 0.47 16.61 -25.72
CA GLN A 396 1.22 16.27 -26.92
C GLN A 396 2.43 15.39 -26.62
N ARG A 397 3.23 15.72 -25.60
CA ARG A 397 4.34 14.86 -25.16
C ARG A 397 3.87 13.47 -24.72
N GLN A 398 2.76 13.41 -23.99
CA GLN A 398 2.16 12.13 -23.59
C GLN A 398 1.75 11.31 -24.81
N LYS A 399 1.09 11.94 -25.78
CA LYS A 399 0.68 11.27 -27.02
C LYS A 399 1.87 10.76 -27.83
N GLU A 400 2.94 11.55 -27.97
CA GLU A 400 4.17 11.14 -28.66
C GLU A 400 4.85 9.97 -27.95
N GLN A 401 4.92 10.00 -26.60
CA GLN A 401 5.45 8.91 -25.81
C GLN A 401 4.60 7.63 -25.94
N ASP A 402 3.28 7.76 -25.92
CA ASP A 402 2.35 6.64 -26.10
C ASP A 402 2.47 6.07 -27.51
N GLU A 403 2.58 6.90 -28.55
CA GLU A 403 2.81 6.49 -29.94
C GLU A 403 4.11 5.70 -30.09
N LEU A 404 5.21 6.16 -29.45
CA LEU A 404 6.48 5.44 -29.43
C LEU A 404 6.38 4.11 -28.67
N ASN A 405 5.78 4.11 -27.48
CA ASN A 405 5.62 2.90 -26.65
C ASN A 405 4.68 1.87 -27.28
N ASN A 406 3.80 2.29 -28.20
CA ASN A 406 2.89 1.42 -28.95
C ASN A 406 3.54 0.82 -30.22
N GLN A 407 4.76 1.21 -30.57
CA GLN A 407 5.47 0.58 -31.68
C GLN A 407 5.85 -0.87 -31.32
N PRO A 408 5.59 -1.86 -32.20
CA PRO A 408 5.87 -3.27 -31.91
C PRO A 408 7.33 -3.55 -31.54
N GLU A 409 8.28 -2.89 -32.22
CA GLU A 409 9.72 -3.06 -31.95
C GLU A 409 10.09 -2.57 -30.55
N VAL A 410 9.53 -1.43 -30.12
CA VAL A 410 9.72 -0.87 -28.77
C VAL A 410 9.09 -1.77 -27.72
N GLN A 411 7.89 -2.31 -27.96
CA GLN A 411 7.25 -3.24 -27.02
C GLN A 411 8.06 -4.52 -26.82
N VAL A 412 8.61 -5.08 -27.91
CA VAL A 412 9.49 -6.26 -27.84
C VAL A 412 10.74 -5.93 -27.03
N GLN A 413 11.37 -4.78 -27.28
CA GLN A 413 12.58 -4.38 -26.55
C GLN A 413 12.31 -4.13 -25.05
N ILE A 414 11.19 -3.48 -24.71
CA ILE A 414 10.76 -3.29 -23.32
C ILE A 414 10.50 -4.64 -22.65
N ALA A 415 9.80 -5.55 -23.32
CA ALA A 415 9.50 -6.88 -22.79
C ALA A 415 10.77 -7.71 -22.56
N GLU A 416 11.72 -7.70 -23.50
CA GLU A 416 13.01 -8.38 -23.36
C GLU A 416 13.84 -7.79 -22.20
N TYR A 417 13.89 -6.46 -22.10
CA TYR A 417 14.56 -5.78 -20.99
C TYR A 417 13.96 -6.17 -19.64
N LEU A 418 12.62 -6.11 -19.49
CA LEU A 418 11.92 -6.50 -18.28
C LEU A 418 12.15 -7.98 -17.95
N ARG A 419 12.07 -8.88 -18.94
CA ARG A 419 12.32 -10.31 -18.75
C ARG A 419 13.75 -10.56 -18.25
N GLN A 420 14.75 -9.87 -18.79
CA GLN A 420 16.13 -9.99 -18.31
C GLN A 420 16.29 -9.44 -16.88
N TYR A 421 15.70 -8.27 -16.60
CA TYR A 421 15.71 -7.68 -15.26
C TYR A 421 15.13 -8.63 -14.20
N TYR A 422 13.97 -9.24 -14.48
CA TYR A 422 13.32 -10.18 -13.57
C TYR A 422 14.07 -11.53 -13.48
N ARG A 423 14.71 -12.00 -14.54
CA ARG A 423 15.60 -13.18 -14.46
C ARG A 423 16.77 -12.97 -13.51
N ASP A 424 17.30 -11.76 -13.42
CA ASP A 424 18.37 -11.44 -12.49
C ASP A 424 17.84 -11.25 -11.06
N TRP A 425 16.58 -10.80 -10.91
CA TRP A 425 15.92 -10.56 -9.63
C TRP A 425 15.94 -11.77 -8.68
N ILE A 426 15.79 -13.01 -9.21
CA ILE A 426 15.83 -14.23 -8.38
C ILE A 426 17.17 -14.45 -7.64
N ASN A 427 18.23 -13.77 -8.10
CA ASN A 427 19.59 -13.81 -7.53
C ASN A 427 19.93 -12.53 -6.74
N GLN A 428 19.06 -11.53 -6.74
CA GLN A 428 19.27 -10.29 -6.00
C GLN A 428 18.92 -10.48 -4.53
N LYS A 429 19.70 -9.87 -3.63
CA LYS A 429 19.37 -9.83 -2.21
C LYS A 429 18.27 -8.80 -1.97
N ILE A 430 17.16 -9.23 -1.40
CA ILE A 430 15.99 -8.37 -1.20
C ILE A 430 15.84 -8.06 0.30
N PRO A 431 15.79 -6.78 0.71
CA PRO A 431 15.66 -6.39 2.11
C PRO A 431 14.48 -7.03 2.83
N ILE A 432 13.29 -7.07 2.20
CA ILE A 432 12.08 -7.65 2.79
C ILE A 432 12.18 -9.17 3.02
N LEU A 433 13.05 -9.85 2.26
CA LEU A 433 13.42 -11.25 2.46
C LEU A 433 14.59 -11.43 3.43
N LYS A 434 14.85 -10.42 4.28
CA LYS A 434 15.98 -10.38 5.24
C LYS A 434 17.33 -10.50 4.54
N ASN A 435 17.48 -9.78 3.42
CA ASN A 435 18.66 -9.77 2.55
C ASN A 435 19.04 -11.15 1.95
N LYS A 436 18.08 -12.07 1.87
CA LYS A 436 18.20 -13.31 1.10
C LYS A 436 17.77 -13.08 -0.35
N THR A 437 18.19 -13.97 -1.24
CA THR A 437 17.65 -14.03 -2.60
C THR A 437 16.31 -14.78 -2.61
N PRO A 438 15.42 -14.54 -3.59
CA PRO A 438 14.22 -15.35 -3.77
C PRO A 438 14.49 -16.86 -3.77
N LEU A 439 15.53 -17.33 -4.49
CA LEU A 439 15.96 -18.73 -4.51
C LEU A 439 16.37 -19.29 -3.13
N GLN A 440 16.90 -18.44 -2.25
CA GLN A 440 17.24 -18.83 -0.89
C GLN A 440 16.02 -18.80 0.04
N ALA A 441 15.10 -17.86 -0.17
CA ALA A 441 13.92 -17.67 0.66
C ALA A 441 12.90 -18.81 0.49
N VAL A 442 12.64 -19.25 -0.75
CA VAL A 442 11.67 -20.33 -1.06
C VAL A 442 11.98 -21.67 -0.40
N LYS A 443 13.19 -21.86 0.15
CA LYS A 443 13.60 -23.07 0.89
C LYS A 443 12.90 -23.23 2.24
N THR A 444 12.19 -22.21 2.71
CA THR A 444 11.42 -22.24 3.95
C THR A 444 9.97 -21.88 3.65
N GLN A 445 9.02 -22.44 4.39
CA GLN A 445 7.59 -22.18 4.17
C GLN A 445 7.27 -20.67 4.24
N ASP A 446 7.71 -19.98 5.30
CA ASP A 446 7.51 -18.54 5.43
C ASP A 446 8.21 -17.73 4.32
N GLY A 447 9.38 -18.18 3.88
CA GLY A 447 10.09 -17.52 2.79
C GLY A 447 9.44 -17.76 1.43
N LYS A 448 8.81 -18.94 1.22
CA LYS A 448 7.99 -19.24 0.05
C LYS A 448 6.78 -18.30 -0.02
N GLU A 449 6.04 -18.18 1.08
CA GLU A 449 4.88 -17.28 1.18
C GLU A 449 5.26 -15.80 0.93
N MET A 450 6.43 -15.35 1.43
CA MET A 450 6.91 -13.98 1.15
C MET A 450 7.31 -13.78 -0.32
N VAL A 451 7.87 -14.79 -0.98
CA VAL A 451 8.23 -14.68 -2.40
C VAL A 451 6.97 -14.68 -3.27
N GLU A 452 5.97 -15.50 -2.95
CA GLU A 452 4.65 -15.48 -3.61
C GLU A 452 3.98 -14.11 -3.45
N ALA A 453 4.03 -13.52 -2.26
CA ALA A 453 3.53 -12.16 -2.02
C ALA A 453 4.22 -11.09 -2.89
N LEU A 454 5.56 -11.18 -3.06
CA LEU A 454 6.29 -10.26 -3.95
C LEU A 454 5.91 -10.42 -5.42
N LEU A 455 5.76 -11.65 -5.89
CA LEU A 455 5.33 -11.92 -7.27
C LEU A 455 3.91 -11.41 -7.53
N MET A 456 3.02 -11.56 -6.54
CA MET A 456 1.66 -11.05 -6.62
C MET A 456 1.63 -9.51 -6.70
N GLU A 457 2.46 -8.82 -5.91
CA GLU A 457 2.60 -7.37 -6.02
C GLU A 457 3.15 -6.95 -7.40
N PHE A 458 4.12 -7.69 -7.95
CA PHE A 458 4.64 -7.41 -9.30
C PHE A 458 3.57 -7.55 -10.37
N GLU A 459 2.72 -8.57 -10.28
CA GLU A 459 1.63 -8.76 -11.21
C GLU A 459 0.58 -7.65 -11.08
N GLN A 460 0.20 -7.27 -9.86
CA GLN A 460 -0.76 -6.20 -9.59
C GLN A 460 -0.27 -4.84 -10.09
N ARG A 461 0.98 -4.45 -9.77
CA ARG A 461 1.59 -3.20 -10.26
C ARG A 461 1.82 -3.26 -11.77
N GLY A 462 2.23 -4.41 -12.29
CA GLY A 462 2.49 -4.64 -13.70
C GLY A 462 1.28 -4.41 -14.60
N LYS A 463 0.06 -4.64 -14.10
CA LYS A 463 -1.19 -4.35 -14.82
C LYS A 463 -1.42 -2.85 -15.08
N GLN A 464 -0.81 -1.98 -14.27
CA GLN A 464 -0.92 -0.52 -14.40
C GLN A 464 0.19 0.10 -15.26
N ASN A 465 1.22 -0.67 -15.62
CA ASN A 465 2.30 -0.18 -16.48
C ASN A 465 1.81 0.05 -17.91
N THR A 466 2.51 0.92 -18.64
CA THR A 466 2.31 1.14 -20.08
C THR A 466 3.63 0.90 -20.82
N PRO A 467 3.80 -0.21 -21.55
CA PRO A 467 2.85 -1.33 -21.69
C PRO A 467 2.69 -2.16 -20.41
N PRO A 468 1.58 -2.90 -20.24
CA PRO A 468 1.39 -3.82 -19.12
C PRO A 468 2.46 -4.90 -19.08
N LEU A 469 2.80 -5.38 -17.88
CA LEU A 469 3.75 -6.46 -17.70
C LEU A 469 3.22 -7.76 -18.33
N ASP A 470 4.02 -8.39 -19.19
CA ASP A 470 3.71 -9.70 -19.78
C ASP A 470 3.55 -10.78 -18.68
N PRO A 471 2.36 -11.39 -18.52
CA PRO A 471 2.13 -12.43 -17.53
C PRO A 471 3.06 -13.64 -17.66
N ALA A 472 3.59 -13.91 -18.86
CA ALA A 472 4.55 -15.00 -19.07
C ALA A 472 5.86 -14.79 -18.29
N ILE A 473 6.24 -13.54 -17.98
CA ILE A 473 7.40 -13.25 -17.14
C ILE A 473 7.17 -13.77 -15.72
N ILE A 474 5.98 -13.52 -15.15
CA ILE A 474 5.63 -14.00 -13.81
C ILE A 474 5.56 -15.53 -13.77
N ALA A 475 4.97 -16.15 -14.80
CA ALA A 475 4.93 -17.61 -14.92
C ALA A 475 6.34 -18.22 -14.98
N GLU A 476 7.26 -17.64 -15.78
CA GLU A 476 8.66 -18.09 -15.84
C GLU A 476 9.36 -17.98 -14.47
N LEU A 477 9.11 -16.89 -13.73
CA LEU A 477 9.65 -16.73 -12.37
C LEU A 477 9.11 -17.80 -11.41
N GLN A 478 7.81 -18.06 -11.43
CA GLN A 478 7.18 -19.08 -10.59
C GLN A 478 7.77 -20.47 -10.85
N GLU A 479 7.94 -20.86 -12.12
CA GLU A 479 8.56 -22.13 -12.52
C GLU A 479 10.01 -22.21 -12.01
N ARG A 480 10.82 -21.17 -12.25
CA ARG A 480 12.23 -21.12 -11.80
C ARG A 480 12.38 -21.18 -10.28
N LEU A 481 11.38 -20.69 -9.55
CA LEU A 481 11.36 -20.69 -8.08
C LEU A 481 10.72 -21.96 -7.50
N GLY A 482 10.18 -22.86 -8.33
CA GLY A 482 9.50 -24.08 -7.89
C GLY A 482 8.19 -23.80 -7.16
N LEU A 483 7.46 -22.76 -7.57
CA LEU A 483 6.20 -22.32 -6.99
C LEU A 483 4.96 -22.79 -7.78
N SER A 484 5.18 -23.35 -8.97
CA SER A 484 4.17 -23.90 -9.88
C SER A 484 3.62 -25.25 -9.45
#